data_AF-A0A9P9SP89-F1
#
_entry.id   AF-A0A9P9SP89-F1
#
_cell.length_a   1.000
_cell.length_b   1.000
_cell.length_c   1.000
_cell.angle_alpha   90.00
_cell.angle_beta   90.00
_cell.angle_gamma   90.00
#
_symmetry.space_group_name_H-M   'P 1'
#
loop_
_entity.id
_entity.type
_entity.pdbx_description
1 polymer ?
#
loop_
_entity_poly.entity_id
_entity_poly.type
_entity_poly.pdbx_seq_one_letter_code
_entity_poly.pdbx_strand_id
1 'polypeptide(L)'
;MLFTSYLNLFVFIPATWVGHVSGAVLQRAPYNGVRDLKQHLSKDARAASLGFILQTGTALHQTDGTFQILLGDINNDGRPDLVAIKTSNTGTRSTEIHVLSGSSNYQNFILQTGTGLQETSTSQFDFLLADWDGDGKLDLVAIKKYGTGTRSTEVHILSGASNFRSFILQTGTALHETDDTFAFGVGNWDGDGKPDIFAIKKSATGTRSTEIHVLRGSANYQSFALQTGTALGETDATFDFTVGDWNADGRPDVVAVKKSNTGTGSTEIHVLSGASSFQNFILQSGTALGPTDGTFEFGVGDYNRDGKLDLFAFKKSNTGTSSTEVHVLGG
;
A
#
# COMPACT_ATOMS: atom_id res chain seq x y z
N MET A 1 27.40 -37.65 37.09
CA MET A 1 27.72 -39.02 36.62
C MET A 1 26.84 -39.27 35.41
N LEU A 2 27.33 -39.10 34.17
CA LEU A 2 28.12 -40.07 33.38
C LEU A 2 27.31 -41.37 33.15
N PHE A 3 27.06 -41.92 31.96
CA PHE A 3 27.68 -41.81 30.63
C PHE A 3 26.68 -42.20 29.53
N THR A 4 26.97 -41.76 28.32
CA THR A 4 26.45 -42.16 27.01
C THR A 4 26.80 -43.62 26.64
N SER A 5 26.02 -44.25 25.77
CA SER A 5 26.37 -45.53 25.12
C SER A 5 26.15 -45.44 23.60
N TYR A 6 27.24 -45.63 22.85
CA TYR A 6 27.28 -45.80 21.39
C TYR A 6 27.19 -47.28 21.03
N LEU A 7 26.51 -47.60 19.93
CA LEU A 7 26.47 -48.93 19.31
C LEU A 7 27.19 -48.88 17.96
N ASN A 8 28.27 -49.64 17.83
CA ASN A 8 28.97 -49.89 16.55
C ASN A 8 28.48 -51.21 15.96
N LEU A 9 28.15 -51.22 14.67
CA LEU A 9 27.95 -52.44 13.90
C LEU A 9 29.02 -52.51 12.80
N PHE A 10 29.87 -53.53 12.89
CA PHE A 10 30.85 -53.91 11.87
C PHE A 10 30.17 -54.71 10.76
N VAL A 11 30.53 -54.46 9.49
CA VAL A 11 30.35 -55.42 8.40
C VAL A 11 31.68 -55.60 7.67
N PHE A 12 32.14 -56.85 7.67
CA PHE A 12 33.28 -57.39 6.93
C PHE A 12 32.87 -57.75 5.49
N ILE A 13 33.70 -57.45 4.49
CA ILE A 13 33.74 -58.16 3.21
C ILE A 13 35.21 -58.35 2.80
N PRO A 14 35.65 -59.55 2.35
CA PRO A 14 37.06 -59.93 2.27
C PRO A 14 37.76 -59.60 0.93
N ALA A 15 39.10 -59.66 0.97
CA ALA A 15 40.06 -59.29 -0.08
C ALA A 15 40.47 -60.45 -1.00
N THR A 16 40.94 -60.13 -2.22
CA THR A 16 42.02 -60.76 -3.05
C THR A 16 42.14 -59.93 -4.36
N TRP A 17 43.25 -59.68 -5.06
CA TRP A 17 44.67 -60.01 -4.96
C TRP A 17 45.50 -59.03 -5.85
N VAL A 18 46.63 -58.56 -5.29
CA VAL A 18 47.98 -58.16 -5.79
C VAL A 18 48.25 -57.65 -7.23
N GLY A 19 49.04 -56.56 -7.30
CA GLY A 19 49.92 -56.22 -8.43
C GLY A 19 50.78 -54.94 -8.26
N HIS A 20 51.94 -55.08 -7.59
CA HIS A 20 53.17 -54.24 -7.53
C HIS A 20 53.20 -52.78 -8.07
N VAL A 21 53.42 -51.73 -7.26
CA VAL A 21 54.64 -51.20 -6.57
C VAL A 21 55.54 -50.30 -7.43
N SER A 22 55.57 -48.99 -7.10
CA SER A 22 56.74 -48.09 -6.96
C SER A 22 56.22 -46.64 -7.02
N GLY A 23 56.43 -45.72 -6.07
CA GLY A 23 57.22 -45.72 -4.85
C GLY A 23 56.99 -44.41 -4.07
N ALA A 24 57.71 -44.29 -2.95
CA ALA A 24 57.87 -43.14 -2.05
C ALA A 24 56.76 -42.89 -0.99
N VAL A 25 57.22 -43.03 0.27
CA VAL A 25 56.57 -42.79 1.55
C VAL A 25 57.11 -41.48 2.14
N LEU A 26 56.24 -40.69 2.81
CA LEU A 26 56.39 -40.03 4.13
C LEU A 26 55.49 -38.77 4.18
N GLN A 27 54.33 -38.81 4.88
CA GLN A 27 54.12 -38.40 6.29
C GLN A 27 53.93 -36.86 6.41
N ARG A 28 52.89 -36.22 6.98
CA ARG A 28 51.79 -36.49 7.94
C ARG A 28 50.65 -35.45 7.73
N ALA A 29 49.47 -35.76 8.27
CA ALA A 29 48.11 -35.17 8.16
C ALA A 29 47.90 -33.75 8.79
N PRO A 30 46.65 -33.25 9.04
CA PRO A 30 45.44 -33.05 8.21
C PRO A 30 44.84 -31.61 8.34
N TYR A 31 43.95 -31.15 7.44
CA TYR A 31 42.65 -30.49 7.75
C TYR A 31 41.97 -29.83 6.53
N ASN A 32 40.63 -29.97 6.51
CA ASN A 32 39.59 -29.07 5.99
C ASN A 32 39.38 -28.81 4.48
N GLY A 33 38.20 -29.26 4.01
CA GLY A 33 37.15 -28.28 3.71
C GLY A 33 36.77 -28.06 2.25
N VAL A 34 35.50 -28.39 1.98
CA VAL A 34 34.56 -27.71 1.06
C VAL A 34 34.83 -27.77 -0.46
N ARG A 35 33.84 -28.35 -1.18
CA ARG A 35 33.06 -27.75 -2.28
C ARG A 35 32.81 -28.77 -3.39
N ASP A 36 31.73 -29.52 -3.26
CA ASP A 36 30.88 -29.75 -4.42
C ASP A 36 29.41 -29.83 -3.99
N LEU A 37 28.76 -28.67 -4.00
CA LEU A 37 27.32 -28.52 -3.78
C LEU A 37 26.77 -27.56 -4.85
N LYS A 38 27.13 -27.80 -6.11
CA LYS A 38 26.49 -27.17 -7.27
C LYS A 38 25.61 -28.19 -7.98
N GLN A 39 24.53 -28.60 -7.31
CA GLN A 39 23.33 -29.17 -7.92
C GLN A 39 22.39 -29.58 -6.78
N HIS A 40 21.61 -28.62 -6.26
CA HIS A 40 20.31 -28.80 -5.57
C HIS A 40 19.85 -27.43 -5.04
N LEU A 41 19.89 -26.39 -5.88
CA LEU A 41 19.06 -25.21 -5.64
C LEU A 41 17.69 -25.56 -6.19
N SER A 42 16.73 -25.68 -5.27
CA SER A 42 15.34 -26.03 -5.52
C SER A 42 14.70 -25.07 -6.52
N LYS A 43 13.67 -25.58 -7.21
CA LYS A 43 12.72 -24.83 -8.03
C LYS A 43 11.83 -23.90 -7.19
N ASP A 44 12.38 -23.25 -6.18
CA ASP A 44 11.73 -22.15 -5.49
C ASP A 44 12.47 -20.89 -5.87
N ALA A 45 12.10 -20.33 -7.03
CA ALA A 45 12.15 -18.89 -7.16
C ALA A 45 11.27 -18.37 -6.01
N ARG A 46 11.87 -18.04 -4.86
CA ARG A 46 11.25 -17.11 -3.93
C ARG A 46 10.99 -15.87 -4.79
N ALA A 47 9.76 -15.69 -5.25
CA ALA A 47 9.29 -14.44 -5.79
C ALA A 47 9.81 -13.37 -4.85
N ALA A 48 10.47 -12.33 -5.37
CA ALA A 48 10.99 -11.25 -4.56
C ALA A 48 9.80 -10.66 -3.78
N SER A 49 9.66 -11.08 -2.52
CA SER A 49 8.62 -10.57 -1.64
C SER A 49 9.04 -9.16 -1.27
N LEU A 50 8.15 -8.19 -1.38
CA LEU A 50 8.41 -6.84 -0.89
C LEU A 50 8.82 -6.97 0.59
N GLY A 51 10.04 -6.54 0.91
CA GLY A 51 10.65 -6.71 2.22
C GLY A 51 10.48 -5.47 3.09
N PHE A 52 10.41 -5.64 4.41
CA PHE A 52 10.28 -4.50 5.32
C PHE A 52 11.49 -3.57 5.27
N ILE A 53 11.21 -2.26 5.16
CA ILE A 53 12.19 -1.18 5.33
C ILE A 53 11.93 -0.39 6.62
N LEU A 54 10.69 -0.36 7.11
CA LEU A 54 10.31 0.20 8.41
C LEU A 54 9.20 -0.62 9.06
N GLN A 55 9.27 -0.78 10.38
CA GLN A 55 8.17 -1.20 11.23
C GLN A 55 8.24 -0.40 12.53
N THR A 56 7.25 0.45 12.79
CA THR A 56 7.25 1.31 13.98
C THR A 56 5.85 1.61 14.47
N GLY A 57 5.70 1.76 15.79
CA GLY A 57 4.56 2.46 16.36
C GLY A 57 4.68 3.96 16.10
N THR A 58 3.57 4.69 16.16
CA THR A 58 3.54 6.15 15.98
C THR A 58 3.15 6.87 17.27
N ALA A 59 3.20 8.21 17.27
CA ALA A 59 2.64 9.02 18.35
C ALA A 59 1.10 9.11 18.29
N LEU A 60 0.47 8.61 17.23
CA LEU A 60 -0.97 8.50 17.13
C LEU A 60 -1.43 7.25 17.91
N HIS A 61 -2.33 7.43 18.86
CA HIS A 61 -2.97 6.32 19.57
C HIS A 61 -3.63 5.33 18.59
N GLN A 62 -3.98 4.13 19.07
CA GLN A 62 -4.79 3.22 18.26
C GLN A 62 -6.07 3.91 17.80
N THR A 63 -6.36 3.79 16.51
CA THR A 63 -7.50 4.42 15.85
C THR A 63 -8.61 3.40 15.58
N ASP A 64 -9.83 3.90 15.39
CA ASP A 64 -11.03 3.08 15.20
C ASP A 64 -11.72 3.38 13.86
N GLY A 65 -12.98 2.97 13.70
CA GLY A 65 -13.76 3.19 12.49
C GLY A 65 -14.11 4.65 12.18
N THR A 66 -13.80 5.60 13.09
CA THR A 66 -13.95 7.04 12.85
C THR A 66 -12.72 7.66 12.19
N PHE A 67 -11.67 6.88 11.96
CA PHE A 67 -10.44 7.33 11.32
C PHE A 67 -10.24 6.70 9.95
N GLN A 68 -9.79 7.54 9.02
CA GLN A 68 -9.10 7.15 7.79
C GLN A 68 -7.66 7.68 7.84
N ILE A 69 -6.70 6.86 7.43
CA ILE A 69 -5.27 7.17 7.37
C ILE A 69 -4.87 7.33 5.91
N LEU A 70 -4.24 8.46 5.62
CA LEU A 70 -3.73 8.83 4.31
C LEU A 70 -2.22 9.03 4.41
N LEU A 71 -1.58 9.07 3.24
CA LEU A 71 -0.17 9.34 3.08
C LEU A 71 0.01 10.57 2.17
N GLY A 72 0.90 11.49 2.56
CA GLY A 72 1.25 12.66 1.75
C GLY A 72 2.32 13.51 2.42
N ASP A 73 3.15 14.20 1.65
CA ASP A 73 4.15 15.15 2.17
C ASP A 73 3.47 16.50 2.46
N ILE A 74 3.09 16.74 3.72
CA ILE A 74 2.31 17.93 4.10
C ILE A 74 3.22 19.13 4.36
N ASN A 75 4.46 18.89 4.80
CA ASN A 75 5.43 19.93 5.12
C ASN A 75 6.46 20.19 4.01
N ASN A 76 6.35 19.50 2.86
CA ASN A 76 7.24 19.59 1.70
C ASN A 76 8.71 19.26 2.05
N ASP A 77 8.95 18.31 2.97
CA ASP A 77 10.29 17.87 3.36
C ASP A 77 10.84 16.71 2.50
N GLY A 78 10.02 16.22 1.57
CA GLY A 78 10.34 15.12 0.66
C GLY A 78 10.21 13.74 1.29
N ARG A 79 9.58 13.61 2.46
CA ARG A 79 9.22 12.32 3.08
C ARG A 79 7.71 12.23 3.26
N PRO A 80 7.09 11.09 2.92
CA PRO A 80 5.67 10.91 3.13
C PRO A 80 5.27 10.98 4.63
N ASP A 81 4.39 11.92 4.99
CA ASP A 81 3.79 12.05 6.31
C ASP A 81 2.55 11.15 6.45
N LEU A 82 2.22 10.78 7.69
CA LEU A 82 0.97 10.09 8.02
C LEU A 82 -0.09 11.15 8.33
N VAL A 83 -1.20 11.12 7.60
CA VAL A 83 -2.33 12.03 7.78
C VAL A 83 -3.54 11.25 8.27
N ALA A 84 -3.93 11.45 9.52
CA ALA A 84 -5.10 10.83 10.12
C ALA A 84 -6.30 11.79 10.08
N ILE A 85 -7.33 11.39 9.33
CA ILE A 85 -8.60 12.10 9.22
C ILE A 85 -9.58 11.48 10.23
N LYS A 86 -10.01 12.26 11.22
CA LYS A 86 -11.02 11.84 12.20
C LYS A 86 -12.36 12.45 11.84
N THR A 87 -13.34 11.61 11.50
CA THR A 87 -14.60 12.05 10.89
C THR A 87 -15.63 12.51 11.91
N SER A 88 -15.67 11.89 13.09
CA SER A 88 -16.70 12.14 14.12
C SER A 88 -16.16 12.00 15.54
N ASN A 89 -16.96 12.40 16.53
CA ASN A 89 -16.55 12.47 17.95
C ASN A 89 -15.30 13.34 18.14
N THR A 90 -15.27 14.46 17.42
CA THR A 90 -14.13 15.37 17.33
C THR A 90 -14.17 16.42 18.43
N GLY A 91 -13.00 16.95 18.82
CA GLY A 91 -12.91 18.04 19.79
C GLY A 91 -13.40 19.38 19.23
N THR A 92 -13.27 19.54 17.91
CA THR A 92 -13.60 20.77 17.16
C THR A 92 -15.01 20.81 16.61
N ARG A 93 -15.79 19.71 16.70
CA ARG A 93 -17.12 19.55 16.07
C ARG A 93 -17.09 19.74 14.55
N SER A 94 -15.97 19.35 13.96
CA SER A 94 -15.67 19.37 12.53
C SER A 94 -14.81 18.14 12.23
N THR A 95 -14.76 17.69 10.97
CA THR A 95 -13.77 16.67 10.59
C THR A 95 -12.37 17.19 10.97
N GLU A 96 -11.57 16.40 11.68
CA GLU A 96 -10.24 16.75 12.17
C GLU A 96 -9.14 16.10 11.35
N ILE A 97 -8.02 16.80 11.20
CA ILE A 97 -6.80 16.31 10.56
C ILE A 97 -5.68 16.34 11.58
N HIS A 98 -4.99 15.22 11.73
CA HIS A 98 -3.78 15.08 12.52
C HIS A 98 -2.65 14.55 11.64
N VAL A 99 -1.54 15.27 11.57
CA VAL A 99 -0.41 14.92 10.70
C VAL A 99 0.81 14.59 11.54
N LEU A 100 1.40 13.43 11.30
CA LEU A 100 2.64 12.97 11.93
C LEU A 100 3.77 12.93 10.90
N SER A 101 4.91 13.51 11.24
CA SER A 101 5.97 13.71 10.26
C SER A 101 6.73 12.42 9.94
N GLY A 102 6.87 12.13 8.64
CA GLY A 102 7.67 11.03 8.12
C GLY A 102 9.16 11.17 8.48
N SER A 103 9.70 12.39 8.50
CA SER A 103 11.10 12.64 8.92
C SER A 103 11.38 12.30 10.38
N SER A 104 10.33 12.25 11.22
CA SER A 104 10.42 11.81 12.61
C SER A 104 10.13 10.32 12.82
N ASN A 105 9.98 9.53 11.75
CA ASN A 105 9.37 8.19 11.82
C ASN A 105 8.03 8.20 12.55
N TYR A 106 7.20 9.20 12.23
CA TYR A 106 5.84 9.36 12.76
C TYR A 106 5.76 9.53 14.29
N GLN A 107 6.81 10.08 14.91
CA GLN A 107 6.83 10.35 16.36
C GLN A 107 6.40 11.77 16.73
N ASN A 108 6.39 12.71 15.78
CA ASN A 108 6.04 14.10 16.03
C ASN A 108 4.79 14.52 15.24
N PHE A 109 3.81 15.09 15.93
CA PHE A 109 2.73 15.82 15.27
C PHE A 109 3.24 17.15 14.72
N ILE A 110 2.96 17.40 13.45
CA ILE A 110 3.27 18.67 12.77
C ILE A 110 2.03 19.52 12.49
N LEU A 111 0.84 18.91 12.51
CA LEU A 111 -0.44 19.62 12.41
C LEU A 111 -1.52 18.85 13.17
N GLN A 112 -2.39 19.57 13.89
CA GLN A 112 -3.62 19.05 14.48
C GLN A 112 -4.68 20.14 14.42
N THR A 113 -5.69 19.98 13.57
CA THR A 113 -6.68 21.04 13.32
C THR A 113 -8.04 20.47 12.92
N GLY A 114 -9.12 21.16 13.29
CA GLY A 114 -10.42 20.99 12.64
C GLY A 114 -10.39 21.57 11.23
N THR A 115 -11.25 21.07 10.35
CA THR A 115 -11.37 21.54 8.97
C THR A 115 -12.57 22.48 8.79
N GLY A 116 -12.76 23.01 7.59
CA GLY A 116 -14.00 23.70 7.20
C GLY A 116 -15.19 22.76 6.99
N LEU A 117 -14.95 21.44 6.98
CA LEU A 117 -15.97 20.41 6.83
C LEU A 117 -16.55 20.04 8.20
N GLN A 118 -17.87 19.94 8.30
CA GLN A 118 -18.53 19.47 9.51
C GLN A 118 -18.12 18.03 9.86
N GLU A 119 -18.57 17.51 11.00
CA GLU A 119 -18.38 16.08 11.27
C GLU A 119 -19.03 15.24 10.15
N THR A 120 -18.32 14.19 9.76
CA THR A 120 -18.65 13.27 8.66
C THR A 120 -18.71 11.83 9.18
N SER A 121 -18.90 10.86 8.27
CA SER A 121 -18.70 9.45 8.57
C SER A 121 -17.88 8.78 7.47
N THR A 122 -17.05 7.82 7.86
CA THR A 122 -16.29 6.95 6.95
C THR A 122 -17.17 6.07 6.07
N SER A 123 -18.45 5.91 6.39
CA SER A 123 -19.41 5.23 5.51
C SER A 123 -19.91 6.12 4.37
N GLN A 124 -20.02 7.44 4.59
CA GLN A 124 -20.55 8.37 3.60
C GLN A 124 -19.45 9.13 2.86
N PHE A 125 -18.28 9.31 3.48
CA PHE A 125 -17.16 10.06 2.95
C PHE A 125 -15.91 9.19 2.83
N ASP A 126 -15.22 9.35 1.70
CA ASP A 126 -13.81 8.95 1.56
C ASP A 126 -12.97 10.22 1.40
N PHE A 127 -11.75 10.21 1.94
CA PHE A 127 -10.81 11.33 1.87
C PHE A 127 -9.58 10.98 1.06
N LEU A 128 -9.03 11.96 0.34
CA LEU A 128 -7.78 11.88 -0.42
C LEU A 128 -6.97 13.17 -0.23
N LEU A 129 -5.71 13.16 -0.66
CA LEU A 129 -4.83 14.34 -0.67
C LEU A 129 -4.30 14.60 -2.07
N ALA A 130 -4.40 15.84 -2.55
CA ALA A 130 -3.79 16.27 -3.81
C ALA A 130 -3.64 17.79 -3.84
N ASP A 131 -2.59 18.29 -4.50
CA ASP A 131 -2.45 19.73 -4.80
C ASP A 131 -3.40 20.09 -5.96
N TRP A 132 -4.61 20.53 -5.62
CA TRP A 132 -5.67 20.74 -6.61
C TRP A 132 -5.56 22.12 -7.26
N ASP A 133 -5.24 23.15 -6.49
CA ASP A 133 -5.11 24.51 -7.02
C ASP A 133 -3.73 24.81 -7.63
N GLY A 134 -2.73 23.97 -7.39
CA GLY A 134 -1.39 24.07 -7.97
C GLY A 134 -0.45 24.98 -7.17
N ASP A 135 -0.72 25.18 -5.88
CA ASP A 135 0.06 26.07 -5.01
C ASP A 135 1.25 25.36 -4.32
N GLY A 136 1.42 24.06 -4.57
CA GLY A 136 2.48 23.24 -3.99
C GLY A 136 2.17 22.74 -2.57
N LYS A 137 0.93 22.84 -2.11
CA LYS A 137 0.47 22.24 -0.84
C LYS A 137 -0.65 21.27 -1.12
N LEU A 138 -0.61 20.13 -0.46
CA LEU A 138 -1.69 19.15 -0.58
C LEU A 138 -2.99 19.70 0.03
N ASP A 139 -4.05 19.66 -0.75
CA ASP A 139 -5.43 19.93 -0.34
C ASP A 139 -6.11 18.65 0.14
N LEU A 140 -7.13 18.81 0.99
CA LEU A 140 -8.01 17.70 1.36
C LEU A 140 -9.14 17.58 0.34
N VAL A 141 -9.22 16.44 -0.33
CA VAL A 141 -10.32 16.09 -1.23
C VAL A 141 -11.28 15.17 -0.47
N ALA A 142 -12.45 15.68 -0.11
CA ALA A 142 -13.51 14.92 0.53
C ALA A 142 -14.55 14.49 -0.51
N ILE A 143 -14.74 13.18 -0.66
CA ILE A 143 -15.66 12.56 -1.61
C ILE A 143 -16.89 12.09 -0.85
N LYS A 144 -18.02 12.77 -1.04
CA LYS A 144 -19.30 12.39 -0.45
C LYS A 144 -20.01 11.41 -1.40
N LYS A 145 -20.09 10.15 -1.00
CA LYS A 145 -20.55 9.02 -1.84
C LYS A 145 -22.05 9.08 -2.16
N TYR A 146 -22.88 9.31 -1.15
CA TYR A 146 -24.35 9.29 -1.28
C TYR A 146 -25.05 10.25 -0.33
N GLY A 147 -26.37 10.43 -0.48
CA GLY A 147 -27.14 11.38 0.33
C GLY A 147 -26.75 12.83 0.02
N THR A 148 -26.46 13.08 -1.25
CA THR A 148 -25.92 14.32 -1.79
C THR A 148 -27.03 15.28 -2.21
N GLY A 149 -26.74 16.58 -2.26
CA GLY A 149 -27.69 17.58 -2.77
C GLY A 149 -27.86 17.50 -4.29
N THR A 150 -26.81 17.06 -4.97
CA THR A 150 -26.75 16.93 -6.43
C THR A 150 -27.26 15.60 -6.99
N ARG A 151 -27.54 14.60 -6.13
CA ARG A 151 -27.90 13.22 -6.52
C ARG A 151 -26.83 12.55 -7.39
N SER A 152 -25.58 12.90 -7.12
CA SER A 152 -24.35 12.39 -7.72
C SER A 152 -23.29 12.33 -6.63
N THR A 153 -22.22 11.57 -6.81
CA THR A 153 -21.08 11.70 -5.89
C THR A 153 -20.61 13.16 -5.89
N GLU A 154 -20.41 13.77 -4.73
CA GLU A 154 -19.94 15.15 -4.59
C GLU A 154 -18.47 15.19 -4.16
N VAL A 155 -17.73 16.16 -4.69
CA VAL A 155 -16.34 16.43 -4.31
C VAL A 155 -16.27 17.80 -3.65
N HIS A 156 -15.65 17.82 -2.47
CA HIS A 156 -15.47 18.99 -1.62
C HIS A 156 -13.98 19.12 -1.34
N ILE A 157 -13.34 20.17 -1.87
CA ILE A 157 -11.89 20.38 -1.75
C ILE A 157 -11.62 21.49 -0.75
N LEU A 158 -10.78 21.23 0.25
CA LEU A 158 -10.38 22.18 1.28
C LEU A 158 -8.89 22.51 1.16
N SER A 159 -8.57 23.80 1.13
CA SER A 159 -7.24 24.31 0.81
C SER A 159 -6.21 23.95 1.89
N GLY A 160 -5.12 23.31 1.48
CA GLY A 160 -3.94 23.05 2.31
C GLY A 160 -3.28 24.34 2.80
N ALA A 161 -3.22 25.38 1.96
CA ALA A 161 -2.73 26.70 2.37
C ALA A 161 -3.52 27.34 3.52
N SER A 162 -4.80 27.00 3.65
CA SER A 162 -5.67 27.46 4.74
C SER A 162 -5.65 26.55 5.98
N ASN A 163 -4.76 25.54 6.04
CA ASN A 163 -4.85 24.43 6.99
C ASN A 163 -6.24 23.77 6.94
N PHE A 164 -6.74 23.55 5.72
CA PHE A 164 -8.01 22.89 5.42
C PHE A 164 -9.25 23.60 5.96
N ARG A 165 -9.19 24.93 6.17
CA ARG A 165 -10.30 25.75 6.70
C ARG A 165 -11.21 26.33 5.63
N SER A 166 -10.72 26.50 4.41
CA SER A 166 -11.45 27.14 3.31
C SER A 166 -11.69 26.16 2.18
N PHE A 167 -12.91 26.17 1.63
CA PHE A 167 -13.23 25.40 0.44
C PHE A 167 -12.66 26.07 -0.81
N ILE A 168 -12.02 25.28 -1.66
CA ILE A 168 -11.62 25.67 -3.02
C ILE A 168 -12.74 25.31 -4.01
N LEU A 169 -13.31 24.10 -3.88
CA LEU A 169 -14.33 23.57 -4.77
C LEU A 169 -15.38 22.80 -3.97
N GLN A 170 -16.65 22.93 -4.35
CA GLN A 170 -17.74 22.06 -3.92
C GLN A 170 -18.64 21.79 -5.13
N THR A 171 -18.71 20.55 -5.59
CA THR A 171 -19.43 20.23 -6.83
C THR A 171 -19.95 18.80 -6.85
N GLY A 172 -21.07 18.56 -7.54
CA GLY A 172 -21.47 17.20 -7.94
C GLY A 172 -20.59 16.72 -9.09
N THR A 173 -20.50 15.41 -9.31
CA THR A 173 -19.64 14.85 -10.38
C THR A 173 -20.47 14.20 -11.48
N ALA A 174 -19.82 13.80 -12.57
CA ALA A 174 -20.46 12.96 -13.59
C ALA A 174 -20.77 11.53 -13.09
N LEU A 175 -20.24 11.14 -11.92
CA LEU A 175 -20.48 9.84 -11.31
C LEU A 175 -21.77 9.87 -10.48
N HIS A 176 -22.63 8.88 -10.70
CA HIS A 176 -23.81 8.66 -9.86
C HIS A 176 -23.40 8.46 -8.39
N GLU A 177 -24.34 8.61 -7.46
CA GLU A 177 -24.07 8.31 -6.05
C GLU A 177 -23.49 6.89 -5.90
N THR A 178 -22.38 6.81 -5.17
CA THR A 178 -21.62 5.58 -4.93
C THR A 178 -21.89 5.02 -3.55
N ASP A 179 -21.34 3.85 -3.27
CA ASP A 179 -21.45 3.13 -2.00
C ASP A 179 -20.13 2.42 -1.67
N ASP A 180 -20.17 1.46 -0.75
CA ASP A 180 -19.00 0.69 -0.31
C ASP A 180 -18.47 -0.29 -1.37
N THR A 181 -19.12 -0.41 -2.54
CA THR A 181 -18.56 -1.10 -3.72
C THR A 181 -17.54 -0.25 -4.48
N PHE A 182 -17.39 1.02 -4.12
CA PHE A 182 -16.35 1.89 -4.68
C PHE A 182 -15.19 2.07 -3.70
N ALA A 183 -14.01 2.28 -4.27
CA ALA A 183 -12.86 2.90 -3.63
C ALA A 183 -12.44 4.09 -4.49
N PHE A 184 -11.67 5.02 -3.92
CA PHE A 184 -11.20 6.20 -4.65
C PHE A 184 -9.70 6.39 -4.52
N GLY A 185 -9.11 6.95 -5.57
CA GLY A 185 -7.73 7.42 -5.59
C GLY A 185 -7.62 8.71 -6.40
N VAL A 186 -6.43 9.30 -6.41
CA VAL A 186 -6.14 10.55 -7.13
C VAL A 186 -4.84 10.42 -7.91
N GLY A 187 -4.79 11.03 -9.08
CA GLY A 187 -3.60 11.04 -9.95
C GLY A 187 -3.81 11.93 -11.17
N ASN A 188 -2.76 12.20 -11.93
CA ASN A 188 -2.85 13.00 -13.17
C ASN A 188 -2.95 12.06 -14.38
N TRP A 189 -4.16 11.71 -14.81
CA TRP A 189 -4.39 10.68 -15.83
C TRP A 189 -4.12 11.19 -17.26
N ASP A 190 -4.58 12.41 -17.56
CA ASP A 190 -4.46 12.99 -18.90
C ASP A 190 -3.27 13.95 -19.07
N GLY A 191 -2.48 14.16 -18.01
CA GLY A 191 -1.21 14.88 -18.05
C GLY A 191 -1.37 16.40 -18.01
N ASP A 192 -2.56 16.92 -17.69
CA ASP A 192 -2.84 18.36 -17.69
C ASP A 192 -2.36 19.08 -16.41
N GLY A 193 -1.96 18.32 -15.39
CA GLY A 193 -1.44 18.84 -14.12
C GLY A 193 -2.53 19.18 -13.10
N LYS A 194 -3.81 18.93 -13.41
CA LYS A 194 -4.91 18.98 -12.44
C LYS A 194 -5.22 17.56 -11.94
N PRO A 195 -5.34 17.34 -10.61
CA PRO A 195 -5.60 16.01 -10.09
C PRO A 195 -6.96 15.45 -10.52
N ASP A 196 -6.94 14.30 -11.19
CA ASP A 196 -8.11 13.50 -11.56
C ASP A 196 -8.48 12.51 -10.45
N ILE A 197 -9.77 12.21 -10.33
CA ILE A 197 -10.26 11.21 -9.38
C ILE A 197 -10.47 9.88 -10.08
N PHE A 198 -9.88 8.83 -9.51
CA PHE A 198 -10.08 7.45 -9.92
C PHE A 198 -11.17 6.84 -9.04
N ALA A 199 -12.36 6.62 -9.60
CA ALA A 199 -13.41 5.84 -8.95
C ALA A 199 -13.27 4.37 -9.37
N ILE A 200 -12.90 3.53 -8.41
CA ILE A 200 -12.60 2.11 -8.61
C ILE A 200 -13.81 1.30 -8.13
N LYS A 201 -14.60 0.80 -9.07
CA LYS A 201 -15.78 -0.01 -8.79
C LYS A 201 -15.39 -1.47 -8.67
N LYS A 202 -15.50 -2.02 -7.46
CA LYS A 202 -15.00 -3.34 -7.07
C LYS A 202 -15.87 -4.48 -7.60
N SER A 203 -17.19 -4.32 -7.54
CA SER A 203 -18.16 -5.38 -7.87
C SER A 203 -19.46 -4.83 -8.46
N ALA A 204 -20.38 -5.72 -8.84
CA ALA A 204 -21.63 -5.37 -9.55
C ALA A 204 -21.35 -4.55 -10.83
N THR A 205 -20.31 -4.97 -11.54
CA THR A 205 -19.76 -4.28 -12.72
C THR A 205 -20.41 -4.79 -14.00
N GLY A 206 -20.42 -3.95 -15.05
CA GLY A 206 -20.91 -4.35 -16.37
C GLY A 206 -19.92 -5.26 -17.10
N THR A 207 -18.63 -5.12 -16.78
CA THR A 207 -17.53 -5.88 -17.40
C THR A 207 -17.21 -7.20 -16.70
N ARG A 208 -17.79 -7.48 -15.53
CA ARG A 208 -17.44 -8.63 -14.66
C ARG A 208 -15.95 -8.62 -14.24
N SER A 209 -15.40 -7.42 -14.12
CA SER A 209 -14.04 -7.13 -13.69
C SER A 209 -14.09 -5.91 -12.79
N THR A 210 -13.06 -5.64 -11.99
CA THR A 210 -12.96 -4.33 -11.33
C THR A 210 -12.94 -3.26 -12.42
N GLU A 211 -13.75 -2.21 -12.30
CA GLU A 211 -13.86 -1.11 -13.27
C GLU A 211 -13.21 0.15 -12.73
N ILE A 212 -12.57 0.91 -13.61
CA ILE A 212 -11.97 2.20 -13.28
C ILE A 212 -12.67 3.28 -14.10
N HIS A 213 -13.18 4.29 -13.39
CA HIS A 213 -13.80 5.49 -13.94
C HIS A 213 -12.98 6.69 -13.50
N VAL A 214 -12.32 7.38 -14.44
CA VAL A 214 -11.49 8.55 -14.14
C VAL A 214 -12.29 9.82 -14.41
N LEU A 215 -12.48 10.66 -13.40
CA LEU A 215 -13.16 11.95 -13.47
C LEU A 215 -12.13 13.07 -13.66
N ARG A 216 -12.33 13.92 -14.67
CA ARG A 216 -11.37 15.00 -15.00
C ARG A 216 -11.32 16.11 -13.96
N GLY A 217 -10.16 16.36 -13.38
CA GLY A 217 -9.90 17.48 -12.48
C GLY A 217 -10.09 18.83 -13.16
N SER A 218 -9.54 19.01 -14.37
CA SER A 218 -9.68 20.23 -15.17
C SER A 218 -11.12 20.57 -15.59
N ALA A 219 -12.02 19.58 -15.57
CA ALA A 219 -13.44 19.77 -15.82
C ALA A 219 -14.27 19.87 -14.52
N ASN A 220 -13.65 20.13 -13.37
CA ASN A 220 -14.30 20.09 -12.05
C ASN A 220 -15.10 18.79 -11.85
N TYR A 221 -14.56 17.67 -12.30
CA TYR A 221 -15.14 16.32 -12.22
C TYR A 221 -16.50 16.16 -12.93
N GLN A 222 -16.85 17.07 -13.86
CA GLN A 222 -18.10 17.02 -14.64
C GLN A 222 -18.02 16.11 -15.88
N SER A 223 -16.88 15.47 -16.14
CA SER A 223 -16.72 14.56 -17.27
C SER A 223 -15.73 13.44 -16.97
N PHE A 224 -15.90 12.30 -17.64
CA PHE A 224 -14.99 11.17 -17.54
C PHE A 224 -13.82 11.30 -18.53
N ALA A 225 -12.60 11.08 -18.05
CA ALA A 225 -11.41 10.89 -18.88
C ALA A 225 -11.30 9.45 -19.41
N LEU A 226 -11.73 8.48 -18.60
CA LEU A 226 -11.69 7.06 -18.89
C LEU A 226 -12.84 6.35 -18.19
N GLN A 227 -13.39 5.33 -18.84
CA GLN A 227 -14.26 4.33 -18.20
C GLN A 227 -13.90 2.97 -18.80
N THR A 228 -13.39 2.03 -17.99
CA THR A 228 -12.93 0.73 -18.49
C THR A 228 -13.05 -0.37 -17.44
N GLY A 229 -13.24 -1.61 -17.90
CA GLY A 229 -12.91 -2.80 -17.09
C GLY A 229 -11.39 -2.99 -17.00
N THR A 230 -10.94 -3.90 -16.15
CA THR A 230 -9.50 -4.13 -15.91
C THR A 230 -9.15 -5.61 -16.05
N ALA A 231 -7.85 -5.93 -16.02
CA ALA A 231 -7.37 -7.31 -15.93
C ALA A 231 -7.66 -7.98 -14.57
N LEU A 232 -8.03 -7.20 -13.55
CA LEU A 232 -8.41 -7.70 -12.25
C LEU A 232 -9.90 -8.05 -12.26
N GLY A 233 -10.24 -9.27 -11.84
CA GLY A 233 -11.63 -9.68 -11.67
C GLY A 233 -12.40 -8.79 -10.68
N GLU A 234 -13.69 -9.06 -10.49
CA GLU A 234 -14.43 -8.37 -9.42
C GLU A 234 -13.77 -8.65 -8.06
N THR A 235 -13.75 -7.61 -7.24
CA THR A 235 -13.14 -7.57 -5.91
C THR A 235 -14.19 -7.26 -4.84
N ASP A 236 -13.79 -7.35 -3.57
CA ASP A 236 -14.66 -7.18 -2.42
C ASP A 236 -13.94 -6.42 -1.28
N ALA A 237 -14.49 -6.47 -0.06
CA ALA A 237 -13.92 -5.79 1.12
C ALA A 237 -12.54 -6.34 1.56
N THR A 238 -12.09 -7.48 1.02
CA THR A 238 -10.74 -8.00 1.24
C THR A 238 -9.68 -7.28 0.41
N PHE A 239 -10.08 -6.42 -0.52
CA PHE A 239 -9.18 -5.55 -1.26
C PHE A 239 -9.17 -4.13 -0.70
N ASP A 240 -8.01 -3.51 -0.74
CA ASP A 240 -7.81 -2.07 -0.63
C ASP A 240 -7.17 -1.55 -1.93
N PHE A 241 -7.34 -0.27 -2.22
CA PHE A 241 -6.86 0.31 -3.48
C PHE A 241 -6.16 1.63 -3.26
N THR A 242 -5.08 1.85 -4.00
CA THR A 242 -4.39 3.14 -4.07
C THR A 242 -3.91 3.40 -5.49
N VAL A 243 -3.58 4.66 -5.79
CA VAL A 243 -3.18 5.12 -7.12
C VAL A 243 -1.82 5.77 -7.01
N GLY A 244 -0.93 5.43 -7.93
CA GLY A 244 0.42 5.99 -7.99
C GLY A 244 1.15 5.48 -9.23
N ASP A 245 2.10 6.24 -9.74
CA ASP A 245 2.96 5.81 -10.87
C ASP A 245 4.01 4.82 -10.34
N TRP A 246 3.67 3.52 -10.35
CA TRP A 246 4.45 2.48 -9.69
C TRP A 246 5.72 2.15 -10.48
N ASN A 247 5.65 2.19 -11.81
CA ASN A 247 6.77 1.87 -12.70
C ASN A 247 7.52 3.11 -13.22
N ALA A 248 7.17 4.31 -12.76
CA ALA A 248 7.74 5.59 -13.16
C ALA A 248 7.64 5.86 -14.68
N ASP A 249 6.53 5.45 -15.32
CA ASP A 249 6.27 5.68 -16.74
C ASP A 249 5.51 6.99 -17.05
N GLY A 250 5.15 7.73 -16.01
CA GLY A 250 4.44 9.00 -16.09
C GLY A 250 2.92 8.85 -16.18
N ARG A 251 2.37 7.63 -16.08
CA ARG A 251 0.93 7.39 -15.99
C ARG A 251 0.58 6.78 -14.63
N PRO A 252 -0.50 7.24 -13.97
CA PRO A 252 -0.95 6.62 -12.74
C PRO A 252 -1.35 5.16 -12.93
N ASP A 253 -0.77 4.28 -12.13
CA ASP A 253 -1.15 2.88 -12.00
C ASP A 253 -2.16 2.69 -10.86
N VAL A 254 -2.89 1.57 -10.89
CA VAL A 254 -3.75 1.17 -9.76
C VAL A 254 -3.10 0.02 -9.02
N VAL A 255 -2.88 0.23 -7.73
CA VAL A 255 -2.34 -0.75 -6.80
C VAL A 255 -3.49 -1.33 -6.00
N ALA A 256 -3.79 -2.61 -6.23
CA ALA A 256 -4.78 -3.36 -5.48
C ALA A 256 -4.06 -4.23 -4.44
N VAL A 257 -4.36 -4.00 -3.16
CA VAL A 257 -3.81 -4.75 -2.03
C VAL A 257 -4.84 -5.77 -1.57
N LYS A 258 -4.56 -7.05 -1.75
CA LYS A 258 -5.41 -8.15 -1.28
C LYS A 258 -4.98 -8.56 0.13
N LYS A 259 -5.83 -8.25 1.10
CA LYS A 259 -5.55 -8.37 2.53
C LYS A 259 -5.60 -9.82 3.04
N SER A 260 -6.57 -10.58 2.54
CA SER A 260 -6.85 -11.95 2.99
C SER A 260 -7.35 -12.83 1.84
N ASN A 261 -7.52 -14.13 2.10
CA ASN A 261 -7.85 -15.15 1.09
C ASN A 261 -6.86 -15.17 -0.09
N THR A 262 -5.60 -14.91 0.21
CA THR A 262 -4.49 -14.81 -0.73
C THR A 262 -3.92 -16.19 -1.09
N GLY A 263 -3.36 -16.31 -2.30
CA GLY A 263 -2.71 -17.54 -2.74
C GLY A 263 -1.37 -17.79 -2.03
N THR A 264 -0.68 -16.72 -1.61
CA THR A 264 0.60 -16.79 -0.90
C THR A 264 0.48 -17.02 0.61
N GLY A 265 -0.72 -16.83 1.19
CA GLY A 265 -0.90 -16.83 2.65
C GLY A 265 -0.30 -15.60 3.35
N SER A 266 0.05 -14.56 2.59
CA SER A 266 0.51 -13.24 3.04
C SER A 266 -0.36 -12.15 2.42
N THR A 267 -0.21 -10.88 2.80
CA THR A 267 -0.84 -9.80 2.01
C THR A 267 -0.24 -9.79 0.60
N GLU A 268 -1.07 -9.66 -0.44
CA GLU A 268 -0.65 -9.64 -1.84
C GLU A 268 -0.84 -8.24 -2.44
N ILE A 269 0.05 -7.85 -3.34
CA ILE A 269 -0.04 -6.62 -4.13
C ILE A 269 -0.22 -6.99 -5.61
N HIS A 270 -1.18 -6.34 -6.25
CA HIS A 270 -1.48 -6.46 -7.68
C HIS A 270 -1.50 -5.06 -8.30
N VAL A 271 -0.54 -4.77 -9.16
CA VAL A 271 -0.40 -3.45 -9.79
C VAL A 271 -0.87 -3.52 -11.24
N LEU A 272 -1.88 -2.75 -11.59
CA LEU A 272 -2.46 -2.62 -12.93
C LEU A 272 -1.85 -1.41 -13.65
N SER A 273 -1.32 -1.62 -14.85
CA SER A 273 -0.63 -0.56 -15.60
C SER A 273 -1.59 0.47 -16.19
N GLY A 274 -1.42 1.74 -15.82
CA GLY A 274 -2.11 2.88 -16.40
C GLY A 274 -1.80 3.05 -17.89
N ALA A 275 -0.55 2.81 -18.32
CA ALA A 275 -0.17 2.84 -19.74
C ALA A 275 -0.94 1.83 -20.61
N SER A 276 -1.41 0.73 -20.02
CA SER A 276 -2.26 -0.26 -20.70
C SER A 276 -3.75 0.01 -20.58
N SER A 277 -4.18 1.15 -20.01
CA SER A 277 -5.57 1.34 -19.54
C SER A 277 -6.02 0.18 -18.65
N PHE A 278 -5.14 -0.22 -17.73
CA PHE A 278 -5.36 -1.26 -16.71
C PHE A 278 -5.65 -2.66 -17.26
N GLN A 279 -5.24 -2.95 -18.49
CA GLN A 279 -5.39 -4.26 -19.14
C GLN A 279 -4.22 -5.22 -18.84
N ASN A 280 -3.12 -4.74 -18.27
CA ASN A 280 -1.96 -5.55 -17.92
C ASN A 280 -1.57 -5.35 -16.46
N PHE A 281 -1.08 -6.43 -15.83
CA PHE A 281 -0.40 -6.33 -14.54
C PHE A 281 1.08 -5.96 -14.73
N ILE A 282 1.55 -5.00 -13.94
CA ILE A 282 2.97 -4.70 -13.74
C ILE A 282 3.56 -5.70 -12.75
N LEU A 283 2.82 -5.97 -11.67
CA LEU A 283 3.25 -6.80 -10.56
C LEU A 283 2.08 -7.59 -9.99
N GLN A 284 2.34 -8.85 -9.64
CA GLN A 284 1.48 -9.68 -8.79
C GLN A 284 2.39 -10.45 -7.84
N SER A 285 2.44 -10.07 -6.57
CA SER A 285 3.39 -10.67 -5.62
C SER A 285 2.84 -10.71 -4.20
N GLY A 286 3.30 -11.70 -3.42
CA GLY A 286 3.14 -11.70 -1.98
C GLY A 286 4.13 -10.74 -1.33
N THR A 287 3.74 -10.18 -0.19
CA THR A 287 4.58 -9.30 0.61
C THR A 287 5.16 -10.02 1.83
N ALA A 288 6.17 -9.44 2.49
CA ALA A 288 6.64 -9.91 3.79
C ALA A 288 5.63 -9.65 4.92
N LEU A 289 4.61 -8.82 4.67
CA LEU A 289 3.50 -8.61 5.60
C LEU A 289 2.58 -9.83 5.58
N GLY A 290 2.32 -10.39 6.76
CA GLY A 290 1.39 -11.51 6.91
C GLY A 290 -0.03 -11.17 6.45
N PRO A 291 -0.99 -12.10 6.62
CA PRO A 291 -2.40 -11.80 6.37
C PRO A 291 -2.84 -10.55 7.13
N THR A 292 -3.58 -9.68 6.46
CA THR A 292 -4.15 -8.46 7.02
C THR A 292 -5.68 -8.50 6.98
N ASP A 293 -6.32 -7.52 7.61
CA ASP A 293 -7.77 -7.46 7.75
C ASP A 293 -8.27 -6.00 7.73
N GLY A 294 -9.51 -5.75 8.15
CA GLY A 294 -10.10 -4.41 8.20
C GLY A 294 -9.47 -3.43 9.19
N THR A 295 -8.47 -3.86 9.98
CA THR A 295 -7.67 -2.96 10.84
C THR A 295 -6.50 -2.33 10.09
N PHE A 296 -6.25 -2.74 8.85
CA PHE A 296 -5.21 -2.19 7.99
C PHE A 296 -5.79 -1.28 6.91
N GLU A 297 -5.05 -0.20 6.64
CA GLU A 297 -5.21 0.66 5.46
C GLU A 297 -3.87 0.75 4.73
N PHE A 298 -3.90 0.98 3.43
CA PHE A 298 -2.70 0.96 2.60
C PHE A 298 -2.52 2.25 1.81
N GLY A 299 -1.26 2.56 1.51
CA GLY A 299 -0.87 3.66 0.65
C GLY A 299 0.43 3.34 -0.08
N VAL A 300 0.80 4.19 -1.03
CA VAL A 300 2.08 4.08 -1.73
C VAL A 300 2.81 5.42 -1.73
N GLY A 301 4.12 5.38 -1.58
CA GLY A 301 4.97 6.57 -1.53
C GLY A 301 6.45 6.19 -1.51
N ASP A 302 7.33 7.09 -1.90
CA ASP A 302 8.77 6.86 -1.86
C ASP A 302 9.33 7.16 -0.45
N TYR A 303 9.46 6.13 0.40
CA TYR A 303 9.92 6.31 1.78
C TYR A 303 11.44 6.52 1.85
N ASN A 304 12.18 5.75 1.04
CA ASN A 304 13.63 5.67 1.10
C ASN A 304 14.34 6.64 0.14
N ARG A 305 13.57 7.35 -0.70
CA ARG A 305 14.00 8.32 -1.72
C ARG A 305 14.82 7.72 -2.85
N ASP A 306 14.53 6.48 -3.24
CA ASP A 306 15.19 5.79 -4.35
C ASP A 306 14.49 6.00 -5.71
N GLY A 307 13.40 6.77 -5.73
CA GLY A 307 12.61 7.07 -6.92
C GLY A 307 11.58 6.01 -7.26
N LYS A 308 11.37 5.01 -6.40
CA LYS A 308 10.30 4.01 -6.52
C LYS A 308 9.27 4.18 -5.42
N LEU A 309 8.04 3.77 -5.72
CA LEU A 309 7.00 3.71 -4.71
C LEU A 309 7.17 2.47 -3.82
N ASP A 310 7.15 2.69 -2.52
CA ASP A 310 7.08 1.67 -1.48
C ASP A 310 5.63 1.46 -1.04
N LEU A 311 5.31 0.26 -0.55
CA LEU A 311 4.00 -0.04 0.03
C LEU A 311 3.98 0.34 1.52
N PHE A 312 3.05 1.20 1.90
CA PHE A 312 2.72 1.53 3.29
C PHE A 312 1.52 0.72 3.75
N ALA A 313 1.62 0.16 4.96
CA ALA A 313 0.53 -0.49 5.65
C ALA A 313 0.38 0.12 7.05
N PHE A 314 -0.79 0.70 7.30
CA PHE A 314 -1.15 1.36 8.55
C PHE A 314 -2.03 0.42 9.38
N LYS A 315 -1.53 -0.09 10.49
CA LYS A 315 -2.31 -0.92 11.40
C LYS A 315 -2.95 -0.03 12.47
N LYS A 316 -4.27 0.15 12.39
CA LYS A 316 -5.03 1.11 13.21
C LYS A 316 -5.24 0.65 14.64
N SER A 317 -5.53 -0.64 14.84
CA SER A 317 -5.86 -1.23 16.16
C SER A 317 -5.30 -2.64 16.30
N ASN A 318 -5.41 -3.23 17.51
CA ASN A 318 -4.83 -4.53 17.85
C ASN A 318 -3.31 -4.60 17.57
N THR A 319 -2.63 -3.48 17.78
CA THR A 319 -1.19 -3.29 17.54
C THR A 319 -0.35 -3.78 18.71
N GLY A 320 0.92 -4.13 18.44
CA GLY A 320 1.88 -4.51 19.47
C GLY A 320 2.46 -3.30 20.22
N THR A 321 2.36 -2.10 19.66
CA THR A 321 2.88 -0.86 20.27
C THR A 321 1.86 -0.07 21.08
N SER A 322 0.59 -0.52 21.15
CA SER A 322 -0.52 0.26 21.72
C SER A 322 -0.74 1.64 21.08
N SER A 323 -0.21 1.84 19.88
CA SER A 323 -0.40 3.00 19.02
C SER A 323 -0.73 2.55 17.60
N THR A 324 -1.18 3.44 16.72
CA THR A 324 -1.23 3.12 15.29
C THR A 324 0.18 2.77 14.82
N GLU A 325 0.36 1.69 14.06
CA GLU A 325 1.67 1.26 13.54
C GLU A 325 1.79 1.55 12.04
N VAL A 326 3.00 1.91 11.61
CA VAL A 326 3.37 2.03 10.20
C VAL A 326 4.35 0.92 9.85
N HIS A 327 4.03 0.18 8.81
CA HIS A 327 4.88 -0.83 8.19
C HIS A 327 5.14 -0.42 6.75
N VAL A 328 6.41 -0.32 6.36
CA VAL A 328 6.79 0.06 4.99
C VAL A 328 7.54 -1.09 4.37
N LEU A 329 7.17 -1.44 3.14
CA LEU A 329 7.80 -2.51 2.36
C LEU A 329 8.34 -1.98 1.02
N GLY A 330 9.59 -2.33 0.73
CA GLY A 330 10.32 -1.82 -0.43
C GLY A 330 9.79 -2.34 -1.77
N GLY A 331 9.63 -1.43 -2.74
CA GLY A 331 9.18 -1.69 -4.13
C GLY A 331 10.24 -2.14 -5.14
#